data_AF-A0A8E4RE71-F1
#
_entry.id   AF-A0A8E4RE71-F1
#
_cell.length_a   1.000
_cell.length_b   1.000
_cell.length_c   1.000
_cell.angle_alpha   90.00
_cell.angle_beta   90.00
_cell.angle_gamma   90.00
#
_symmetry.space_group_name_H-M   'P 1'
#
loop_
_entity.id
_entity.type
_entity.pdbx_description
1 polymer ?
#
loop_
_entity_poly.entity_id
_entity_poly.type
_entity_poly.pdbx_seq_one_letter_code
_entity_poly.pdbx_strand_id
1 'polypeptide(L)'
;MLKTWRTWQLAQSLSSRTVTERTAAVQRMGEWCNVAPEHAQVDDIVTWLAEGGDWMPNTRWTYYTSLNAFYLWLQKTGRRVDNPMVMIDSPKRSKGVPHPVTNHCVQRLLKVRGRTRTKAMLILALFAGFRAHEIAKVKGEDFDLIARTVTVTGKGGFTATLPLHHLVLEIAYQMPRRGYWFPGVDRGHQRRESVCGTIKEAMVRAGVTGSAHWLRHWFGTALLEAGVDVRVVQTLLRHQNLATTEIYTKVSDARRAEGIELLDPFRLEPVAELTPAMRRMVDEACQEADDTYQADAA
;
A
#
# COMPACT_ATOMS: atom_id res chain seq x y z
N MET A 1 19.52 18.49 15.81
CA MET A 1 19.91 17.17 15.24
C MET A 1 19.06 16.65 14.08
N LEU A 2 17.74 16.91 14.05
CA LEU A 2 16.80 16.29 13.10
C LEU A 2 17.05 16.57 11.61
N LYS A 3 17.55 17.75 11.25
CA LYS A 3 17.91 18.06 9.85
C LYS A 3 18.99 17.10 9.32
N THR A 4 19.98 16.78 10.15
CA THR A 4 21.06 15.85 9.80
C THR A 4 20.54 14.42 9.63
N TRP A 5 19.66 13.98 10.54
CA TRP A 5 19.01 12.66 10.42
C TRP A 5 18.12 12.56 9.18
N ARG A 6 17.39 13.62 8.84
CA ARG A 6 16.60 13.71 7.62
C ARG A 6 17.46 13.51 6.37
N THR A 7 18.60 14.19 6.28
CA THR A 7 19.55 14.04 5.16
C THR A 7 20.10 12.62 5.09
N TRP A 8 20.46 12.04 6.24
CA TRP A 8 20.96 10.67 6.32
C TRP A 8 19.93 9.65 5.81
N GLN A 9 18.66 9.77 6.19
CA GLN A 9 17.60 8.90 5.71
C GLN A 9 17.36 9.04 4.19
N LEU A 10 17.43 10.26 3.67
CA LEU A 10 17.31 10.49 2.22
C LEU A 10 18.48 9.87 1.45
N ALA A 11 19.69 9.88 2.01
CA ALA A 11 20.85 9.22 1.42
C ALA A 11 20.69 7.69 1.35
N GLN A 12 19.87 7.09 2.22
CA GLN A 12 19.53 5.67 2.19
C GLN A 12 18.39 5.33 1.20
N SER A 13 18.01 6.24 0.32
CA SER A 13 16.91 6.05 -0.63
C SER A 13 15.53 5.81 0.02
N LEU A 14 15.36 6.20 1.29
CA LEU A 14 14.06 6.17 1.94
C LEU A 14 13.12 7.19 1.29
N SER A 15 11.83 6.84 1.24
CA SER A 15 10.84 7.73 0.62
C SER A 15 10.69 9.03 1.42
N SER A 16 10.54 10.16 0.72
CA SER A 16 10.34 11.48 1.35
C SER A 16 9.19 11.49 2.37
N ARG A 17 8.15 10.69 2.11
CA ARG A 17 7.03 10.48 3.04
C ARG A 17 7.49 9.80 4.32
N THR A 18 8.18 8.66 4.22
CA THR A 18 8.71 7.91 5.38
C THR A 18 9.61 8.81 6.23
N VAL A 19 10.49 9.58 5.58
CA VAL A 19 11.39 10.52 6.28
C VAL A 19 10.59 11.62 6.99
N THR A 20 9.56 12.17 6.34
CA THR A 20 8.71 13.21 6.93
C THR A 20 7.91 12.67 8.12
N GLU A 21 7.30 11.49 7.99
CA GLU A 21 6.52 10.85 9.05
C GLU A 21 7.41 10.52 10.28
N ARG A 22 8.59 9.92 10.05
CA ARG A 22 9.55 9.62 11.12
C ARG A 22 10.06 10.88 11.81
N THR A 23 10.44 11.90 11.04
CA THR A 23 10.93 13.17 11.60
C THR A 23 9.84 13.89 12.40
N ALA A 24 8.60 13.88 11.91
CA ALA A 24 7.47 14.49 12.61
C ALA A 24 7.14 13.76 13.92
N ALA A 25 7.28 12.43 13.97
CA ALA A 25 7.08 11.67 15.21
C ALA A 25 8.11 12.04 16.28
N VAL A 26 9.40 12.11 15.91
CA VAL A 26 10.47 12.50 16.84
C VAL A 26 10.32 13.96 17.29
N GLN A 27 9.99 14.86 16.37
CA GLN A 27 9.73 16.27 16.69
C GLN A 27 8.56 16.42 17.68
N ARG A 28 7.45 15.71 17.44
CA ARG A 28 6.28 15.73 18.33
C ARG A 28 6.61 15.28 19.75
N MET A 29 7.44 14.24 19.88
CA MET A 29 7.90 13.77 21.19
C MET A 29 8.73 14.85 21.89
N GLY A 30 9.72 15.44 21.21
CA GLY A 30 10.55 16.49 21.81
C GLY A 30 9.77 17.74 22.21
N GLU A 31 8.79 18.15 21.39
CA GLU A 31 7.89 19.27 21.70
C GLU A 31 7.01 19.00 22.93
N TRP A 32 6.47 17.78 23.06
CA TRP A 32 5.60 17.43 24.18
C TRP A 32 6.38 17.29 25.49
N CYS A 33 7.53 16.62 25.46
CA CYS A 33 8.42 16.48 26.62
C CYS A 33 9.18 17.78 26.96
N ASN A 34 9.08 18.81 26.11
CA ASN A 34 9.86 20.04 26.19
C ASN A 34 11.38 19.77 26.33
N VAL A 35 11.87 18.77 25.59
CA VAL A 35 13.27 18.35 25.58
C VAL A 35 13.76 18.26 24.15
N ALA A 36 15.01 18.63 23.93
CA ALA A 36 15.65 18.35 22.64
C ALA A 36 15.65 16.83 22.41
N PRO A 37 15.14 16.31 21.26
CA PRO A 37 14.95 14.88 21.06
C PRO A 37 16.21 14.03 21.29
N GLU A 38 17.39 14.57 20.96
CA GLU A 38 18.68 13.94 21.21
C GLU A 38 18.99 13.69 22.69
N HIS A 39 18.41 14.46 23.60
CA HIS A 39 18.66 14.42 25.05
C HIS A 39 17.55 13.75 25.85
N ALA A 40 16.43 13.36 25.23
CA ALA A 40 15.33 12.71 25.94
C ALA A 40 15.79 11.43 26.64
N GLN A 41 15.35 11.22 27.87
CA GLN A 41 15.63 10.05 28.68
C GLN A 41 14.57 8.97 28.50
N VAL A 42 14.80 7.80 29.09
CA VAL A 42 13.86 6.68 29.06
C VAL A 42 12.49 7.13 29.58
N ASP A 43 12.46 7.83 30.72
CA ASP A 43 11.22 8.29 31.35
C ASP A 43 10.44 9.27 30.46
N ASP A 44 11.12 10.19 29.76
CA ASP A 44 10.48 11.13 28.83
C ASP A 44 9.76 10.37 27.70
N ILE A 45 10.43 9.36 27.13
CA ILE A 45 9.91 8.58 26.01
C ILE A 45 8.73 7.70 26.45
N VAL A 46 8.86 7.02 27.60
CA VAL A 46 7.81 6.17 28.16
C VAL A 46 6.59 7.01 28.49
N THR A 47 6.78 8.16 29.16
CA THR A 47 5.70 9.07 29.52
C THR A 47 5.00 9.59 28.27
N TRP A 48 5.73 9.98 27.22
CA TRP A 48 5.12 10.43 25.98
C TRP A 48 4.34 9.32 25.23
N LEU A 49 4.85 8.09 25.18
CA LEU A 49 4.16 6.97 24.55
C LEU A 49 2.87 6.58 25.28
N ALA A 50 2.82 6.80 26.60
CA ALA A 50 1.67 6.54 27.45
C ALA A 50 0.66 7.70 27.48
N GLU A 51 1.13 8.91 27.74
CA GLU A 51 0.32 10.09 28.10
C GLU A 51 0.37 11.21 27.05
N GLY A 52 1.25 11.11 26.05
CA GLY A 52 1.35 12.11 24.98
C GLY A 52 0.08 12.26 24.13
N GLY A 53 -0.83 11.30 24.22
CA GLY A 53 -2.14 11.32 23.59
C GLY A 53 -2.84 9.95 23.62
N ASP A 54 -4.13 9.94 23.29
CA ASP A 54 -4.93 8.73 23.16
C ASP A 54 -4.64 7.99 21.85
N TRP A 55 -3.41 7.46 21.75
CA TRP A 55 -2.94 6.78 20.54
C TRP A 55 -3.61 5.41 20.38
N MET A 56 -4.14 5.15 19.18
CA MET A 56 -4.47 3.79 18.76
C MET A 56 -3.21 2.90 18.82
N PRO A 57 -3.33 1.59 19.10
CA PRO A 57 -2.16 0.70 19.24
C PRO A 57 -1.20 0.74 18.05
N ASN A 58 -1.72 0.80 16.82
CA ASN A 58 -0.90 0.88 15.61
C ASN A 58 -0.16 2.24 15.46
N THR A 59 -0.79 3.32 15.91
CA THR A 59 -0.15 4.65 15.96
C THR A 59 0.99 4.65 16.97
N ARG A 60 0.77 4.08 18.16
CA ARG A 60 1.81 3.91 19.19
C ARG A 60 2.98 3.06 18.69
N TRP A 61 2.69 1.97 17.98
CA TRP A 61 3.72 1.14 17.31
C TRP A 61 4.53 1.94 16.26
N THR A 62 3.85 2.74 15.45
CA THR A 62 4.50 3.59 14.42
C THR A 62 5.41 4.65 15.06
N TYR A 63 5.00 5.22 16.19
CA TYR A 63 5.84 6.16 16.94
C TYR A 63 7.04 5.47 17.58
N TYR A 64 6.83 4.33 18.25
CA TYR A 64 7.91 3.53 18.82
C TYR A 64 8.98 3.17 17.77
N THR A 65 8.56 2.66 16.61
CA THR A 65 9.49 2.30 15.51
C THR A 65 10.23 3.52 14.95
N SER A 66 9.58 4.68 14.87
CA SER A 66 10.22 5.93 14.45
C SER A 66 11.26 6.44 15.44
N LEU A 67 10.96 6.36 16.76
CA LEU A 67 11.89 6.70 17.83
C LEU A 67 13.07 5.72 17.85
N ASN A 68 12.82 4.43 17.71
CA ASN A 68 13.87 3.41 17.66
C ASN A 68 14.87 3.68 16.52
N ALA A 69 14.36 3.99 15.32
CA ALA A 69 15.21 4.34 14.19
C ALA A 69 16.07 5.61 14.44
N PHE A 70 15.55 6.58 15.21
CA PHE A 70 16.27 7.80 15.55
C PHE A 70 17.37 7.56 16.58
N TYR A 71 17.07 6.87 17.70
CA TYR A 71 18.06 6.61 18.74
C TYR A 71 19.12 5.60 18.30
N LEU A 72 18.75 4.63 17.46
CA LEU A 72 19.72 3.73 16.82
C LEU A 72 20.67 4.52 15.91
N TRP A 73 20.17 5.51 15.17
CA TRP A 73 21.01 6.40 14.35
C TRP A 73 21.94 7.27 15.21
N LEU A 74 21.44 7.84 16.31
CA LEU A 74 22.25 8.62 17.24
C LEU A 74 23.41 7.79 17.83
N GLN A 75 23.11 6.56 18.22
CA GLN A 75 24.11 5.63 18.74
C GLN A 75 25.14 5.24 17.66
N LYS A 76 24.67 4.82 16.48
CA LYS A 76 25.56 4.42 15.36
C LYS A 76 26.47 5.55 14.88
N THR A 77 26.02 6.80 14.98
CA THR A 77 26.83 7.97 14.57
C THR A 77 27.69 8.55 15.69
N GLY A 78 27.73 7.91 16.87
CA GLY A 78 28.49 8.37 18.03
C GLY A 78 27.98 9.68 18.62
N ARG A 79 26.77 10.13 18.25
CA ARG A 79 26.16 11.37 18.74
C ARG A 79 25.53 11.20 20.11
N ARG A 80 25.30 9.96 20.51
CA ARG A 80 24.86 9.55 21.84
C ARG A 80 25.48 8.20 22.16
N VAL A 81 25.92 8.01 23.39
CA VAL A 81 26.60 6.76 23.82
C VAL A 81 25.57 5.68 24.16
N ASP A 82 24.50 6.09 24.83
CA ASP A 82 23.37 5.26 25.23
C ASP A 82 22.25 5.24 24.16
N ASN A 83 21.46 4.17 24.17
CA ASN A 83 20.21 4.08 23.42
C ASN A 83 19.05 3.84 24.39
N PRO A 84 18.21 4.85 24.68
CA PRO A 84 17.14 4.73 25.67
C PRO A 84 16.06 3.73 25.26
N MET A 85 15.93 3.43 23.96
CA MET A 85 14.92 2.50 23.43
C MET A 85 15.20 1.04 23.80
N VAL A 86 16.43 0.70 24.19
CA VAL A 86 16.80 -0.67 24.63
C VAL A 86 16.06 -1.06 25.91
N MET A 87 15.76 -0.09 26.77
CA MET A 87 15.07 -0.32 28.05
C MET A 87 13.55 -0.29 27.92
N ILE A 88 13.02 0.00 26.73
CA ILE A 88 11.59 0.21 26.50
C ILE A 88 11.03 -0.98 25.72
N ASP A 89 10.18 -1.75 26.38
CA ASP A 89 9.46 -2.84 25.73
C ASP A 89 8.59 -2.32 24.58
N SER A 90 8.62 -3.07 23.47
CA SER A 90 7.82 -2.72 22.30
C SER A 90 6.32 -2.76 22.64
N PRO A 91 5.53 -1.75 22.24
CA PRO A 91 4.10 -1.73 22.52
C PRO A 91 3.40 -2.89 21.82
N LYS A 92 2.27 -3.36 22.35
CA LYS A 92 1.49 -4.43 21.69
C LYS A 92 1.09 -3.99 20.27
N ARG A 93 1.59 -4.71 19.26
CA ARG A 93 1.10 -4.60 17.88
C ARG A 93 -0.34 -5.13 17.87
N SER A 94 -1.32 -4.27 17.64
CA SER A 94 -2.68 -4.75 17.40
C SER A 94 -2.65 -5.56 16.11
N LYS A 95 -2.97 -6.86 16.19
CA LYS A 95 -3.35 -7.62 15.00
C LYS A 95 -4.65 -6.99 14.50
N GLY A 96 -4.55 -6.10 13.53
CA GLY A 96 -5.73 -5.54 12.90
C GLY A 96 -6.50 -6.70 12.29
N VAL A 97 -7.74 -6.93 12.75
CA VAL A 97 -8.63 -7.85 12.06
C VAL A 97 -8.87 -7.24 10.67
N PRO A 98 -8.40 -7.86 9.58
CA PRO A 98 -8.69 -7.34 8.26
C PRO A 98 -10.21 -7.42 8.10
N HIS A 99 -10.86 -6.32 7.72
CA HIS A 99 -12.21 -6.40 7.17
C HIS A 99 -12.05 -6.49 5.65
N PRO A 100 -11.84 -7.70 5.08
CA PRO A 100 -11.62 -7.82 3.65
C PRO A 100 -12.82 -7.25 2.90
N VAL A 101 -12.56 -6.47 1.86
CA VAL A 101 -13.59 -6.09 0.90
C VAL A 101 -14.08 -7.38 0.26
N THR A 102 -15.37 -7.71 0.39
CA THR A 102 -15.95 -8.93 -0.17
C THR A 102 -16.44 -8.72 -1.60
N ASN A 103 -16.74 -9.80 -2.33
CA ASN A 103 -17.33 -9.73 -3.67
C ASN A 103 -18.62 -8.91 -3.68
N HIS A 104 -19.49 -9.07 -2.67
CA HIS A 104 -20.70 -8.26 -2.53
C HIS A 104 -20.38 -6.76 -2.35
N CYS A 105 -19.31 -6.41 -1.63
CA CYS A 105 -18.84 -5.02 -1.55
C CYS A 105 -18.41 -4.49 -2.92
N VAL A 106 -17.69 -5.29 -3.71
CA VAL A 106 -17.28 -4.93 -5.08
C VAL A 106 -18.48 -4.75 -6.01
N GLN A 107 -19.45 -5.66 -5.98
CA GLN A 107 -20.69 -5.56 -6.76
C GLN A 107 -21.44 -4.26 -6.45
N ARG A 108 -21.53 -3.86 -5.16
CA ARG A 108 -22.13 -2.58 -4.77
C ARG A 108 -21.31 -1.39 -5.29
N LEU A 109 -19.98 -1.45 -5.17
CA LEU A 109 -19.06 -0.41 -5.66
C LEU A 109 -19.20 -0.17 -7.17
N LEU A 110 -19.31 -1.23 -7.97
CA LEU A 110 -19.48 -1.14 -9.42
C LEU A 110 -20.82 -0.49 -9.83
N LYS A 111 -21.85 -0.62 -8.97
CA LYS A 111 -23.18 -0.03 -9.19
C LYS A 111 -23.30 1.42 -8.69
N VAL A 112 -22.29 1.96 -7.99
CA VAL A 112 -22.33 3.34 -7.49
C VAL A 112 -22.43 4.33 -8.66
N ARG A 113 -23.44 5.21 -8.59
CA ARG A 113 -23.56 6.34 -9.53
C ARG A 113 -22.43 7.34 -9.29
N GLY A 114 -21.77 7.78 -10.35
CA GLY A 114 -20.65 8.70 -10.25
C GLY A 114 -20.06 9.07 -11.59
N ARG A 115 -19.11 10.01 -11.58
CA ARG A 115 -18.37 10.43 -12.77
C ARG A 115 -17.56 9.27 -13.34
N THR A 116 -17.35 9.25 -14.65
CA THR A 116 -16.52 8.26 -15.35
C THR A 116 -15.13 8.13 -14.73
N ARG A 117 -14.52 9.25 -14.32
CA ARG A 117 -13.23 9.26 -13.62
C ARG A 117 -13.25 8.50 -12.29
N THR A 118 -14.31 8.64 -11.49
CA THR A 118 -14.44 7.89 -10.23
C THR A 118 -14.55 6.40 -10.49
N LYS A 119 -15.32 6.00 -11.51
CA LYS A 119 -15.42 4.59 -11.93
C LYS A 119 -14.07 4.05 -12.41
N ALA A 120 -13.33 4.82 -13.21
CA ALA A 120 -11.99 4.46 -13.67
C ALA A 120 -11.02 4.23 -12.50
N MET A 121 -11.03 5.09 -11.47
CA MET A 121 -10.20 4.88 -10.27
C MET A 121 -10.53 3.57 -9.55
N LEU A 122 -11.82 3.25 -9.39
CA LEU A 122 -12.25 2.00 -8.77
C LEU A 122 -11.85 0.79 -9.61
N ILE A 123 -12.10 0.82 -10.92
CA ILE A 123 -11.79 -0.26 -11.85
C ILE A 123 -10.28 -0.54 -11.90
N LEU A 124 -9.45 0.50 -11.95
CA LEU A 124 -7.99 0.32 -11.92
C LEU A 124 -7.49 -0.29 -10.60
N ALA A 125 -8.11 0.07 -9.47
CA ALA A 125 -7.76 -0.52 -8.18
C ALA A 125 -8.21 -2.00 -8.08
N LEU A 126 -9.42 -2.29 -8.55
CA LEU A 126 -10.09 -3.60 -8.40
C LEU A 126 -9.67 -4.63 -9.46
N PHE A 127 -9.42 -4.21 -10.71
CA PHE A 127 -9.24 -5.12 -11.85
C PHE A 127 -7.89 -4.98 -12.55
N ALA A 128 -7.06 -4.01 -12.15
CA ALA A 128 -5.66 -3.93 -12.57
C ALA A 128 -4.70 -3.95 -11.38
N GLY A 129 -5.23 -3.97 -10.16
CA GLY A 129 -4.46 -3.94 -8.93
C GLY A 129 -3.62 -2.68 -8.73
N PHE A 130 -3.94 -1.53 -9.34
CA PHE A 130 -3.05 -0.36 -9.26
C PHE A 130 -3.02 0.25 -7.85
N ARG A 131 -1.84 0.71 -7.41
CA ARG A 131 -1.68 1.53 -6.21
C ARG A 131 -2.25 2.92 -6.49
N ALA A 132 -2.74 3.60 -5.45
CA ALA A 132 -3.33 4.95 -5.61
C ALA A 132 -2.42 5.98 -6.31
N HIS A 133 -1.09 5.86 -6.13
CA HIS A 133 -0.13 6.75 -6.80
C HIS A 133 0.10 6.40 -8.27
N GLU A 134 -0.09 5.13 -8.65
CA GLU A 134 -0.03 4.66 -10.03
C GLU A 134 -1.31 5.10 -10.76
N ILE A 135 -2.49 4.91 -10.12
CA ILE A 135 -3.78 5.41 -10.61
C ILE A 135 -3.68 6.91 -10.90
N ALA A 136 -3.17 7.70 -9.95
CA ALA A 136 -3.05 9.14 -10.10
C ALA A 136 -2.27 9.56 -11.35
N LYS A 137 -1.26 8.79 -11.76
CA LYS A 137 -0.30 9.13 -12.82
C LYS A 137 -0.62 8.52 -14.18
N VAL A 138 -1.63 7.65 -14.26
CA VAL A 138 -1.89 6.89 -15.48
C VAL A 138 -2.32 7.82 -16.62
N LYS A 139 -1.82 7.52 -17.81
CA LYS A 139 -2.12 8.24 -19.04
C LYS A 139 -2.75 7.33 -20.07
N GLY A 140 -3.47 7.91 -21.02
CA GLY A 140 -4.06 7.16 -22.13
C GLY A 140 -3.04 6.43 -23.02
N GLU A 141 -1.84 7.00 -23.14
CA GLU A 141 -0.72 6.44 -23.90
C GLU A 141 -0.08 5.22 -23.25
N ASP A 142 -0.33 4.99 -21.95
CA ASP A 142 0.14 3.80 -21.25
C ASP A 142 -0.65 2.54 -21.63
N PHE A 143 -1.83 2.70 -22.26
CA PHE A 143 -2.75 1.63 -22.62
C PHE A 143 -2.71 1.32 -24.11
N ASP A 144 -2.24 0.12 -24.43
CA ASP A 144 -2.42 -0.50 -25.73
C ASP A 144 -3.72 -1.30 -25.74
N LEU A 145 -4.76 -0.73 -26.34
CA LEU A 145 -6.09 -1.35 -26.41
C LEU A 145 -6.17 -2.47 -27.46
N ILE A 146 -5.22 -2.51 -28.40
CA ILE A 146 -5.16 -3.57 -29.43
C ILE A 146 -4.50 -4.80 -28.82
N ALA A 147 -3.31 -4.62 -28.23
CA ALA A 147 -2.61 -5.68 -27.52
C ALA A 147 -3.26 -6.05 -26.17
N ARG A 148 -4.23 -5.25 -25.71
CA ARG A 148 -4.89 -5.35 -24.40
C ARG A 148 -3.88 -5.37 -23.24
N THR A 149 -2.94 -4.44 -23.27
CA THR A 149 -1.93 -4.29 -22.22
C THR A 149 -1.84 -2.87 -21.69
N VAL A 150 -1.33 -2.73 -20.47
CA VAL A 150 -0.99 -1.45 -19.86
C VAL A 150 0.42 -1.48 -19.30
N THR A 151 1.16 -0.42 -19.57
CA THR A 151 2.52 -0.23 -19.06
C THR A 151 2.48 0.65 -17.82
N VAL A 152 3.04 0.18 -16.71
CA VAL A 152 3.02 0.92 -15.43
C VAL A 152 4.42 1.02 -14.85
N THR A 153 4.78 2.23 -14.47
CA THR A 153 6.05 2.51 -13.77
C THR A 153 5.79 2.58 -12.26
N GLY A 154 6.33 1.61 -11.54
CA GLY A 154 6.24 1.50 -10.08
C GLY A 154 7.26 2.37 -9.34
N LYS A 155 7.32 2.19 -8.01
CA LYS A 155 8.33 2.82 -7.14
C LYS A 155 9.73 2.36 -7.57
N GLY A 156 10.70 3.28 -7.67
CA GLY A 156 12.07 2.96 -8.08
C GLY A 156 12.32 2.94 -9.59
N GLY A 157 11.33 3.29 -10.42
CA GLY A 157 11.51 3.40 -11.87
C GLY A 157 11.35 2.08 -12.64
N PHE A 158 11.00 1.00 -11.96
CA PHE A 158 10.69 -0.28 -12.62
C PHE A 158 9.38 -0.20 -13.38
N THR A 159 9.46 -0.44 -14.70
CA THR A 159 8.30 -0.51 -15.58
C THR A 159 7.88 -1.95 -15.78
N ALA A 160 6.58 -2.22 -15.69
CA ALA A 160 5.99 -3.53 -15.92
C ALA A 160 4.78 -3.42 -16.85
N THR A 161 4.66 -4.34 -17.79
CA THR A 161 3.51 -4.48 -18.67
C THR A 161 2.56 -5.54 -18.11
N LEU A 162 1.29 -5.16 -17.95
CA LEU A 162 0.23 -6.03 -17.45
C LEU A 162 -0.86 -6.22 -18.51
N PRO A 163 -1.51 -7.41 -18.56
CA PRO A 163 -2.71 -7.59 -19.35
C PRO A 163 -3.88 -6.75 -18.79
N LEU A 164 -4.79 -6.35 -19.66
CA LEU A 164 -6.00 -5.61 -19.31
C LEU A 164 -7.17 -6.56 -19.12
N HIS A 165 -7.76 -6.52 -17.94
CA HIS A 165 -9.09 -7.07 -17.70
C HIS A 165 -10.13 -6.36 -18.59
N HIS A 166 -11.15 -7.09 -19.07
CA HIS A 166 -12.18 -6.54 -19.95
C HIS A 166 -12.84 -5.24 -19.40
N LEU A 167 -13.13 -5.14 -18.10
CA LEU A 167 -13.67 -3.90 -17.51
C LEU A 167 -12.70 -2.72 -17.57
N VAL A 168 -11.39 -2.98 -17.50
CA VAL A 168 -10.36 -1.94 -17.64
C VAL A 168 -10.28 -1.48 -19.10
N LEU A 169 -10.41 -2.42 -20.05
CA LEU A 169 -10.47 -2.11 -21.47
C LEU A 169 -11.71 -1.26 -21.80
N GLU A 170 -12.88 -1.63 -21.29
CA GLU A 170 -14.14 -0.89 -21.48
C GLU A 170 -14.06 0.55 -20.96
N ILE A 171 -13.52 0.74 -19.75
CA ILE A 171 -13.38 2.10 -19.21
C ILE A 171 -12.30 2.88 -19.95
N ALA A 172 -11.26 2.22 -20.47
CA ALA A 172 -10.21 2.88 -21.24
C ALA A 172 -10.73 3.50 -22.54
N TYR A 173 -11.74 2.92 -23.18
CA TYR A 173 -12.42 3.53 -24.33
C TYR A 173 -13.19 4.82 -23.98
N GLN A 174 -13.58 5.00 -22.73
CA GLN A 174 -14.30 6.19 -22.24
C GLN A 174 -13.35 7.27 -21.69
N MET A 175 -12.05 7.00 -21.65
CA MET A 175 -11.03 7.88 -21.09
C MET A 175 -10.16 8.46 -22.20
N PRO A 176 -9.47 9.59 -21.96
CA PRO A 176 -8.60 10.20 -22.97
C PRO A 176 -7.53 9.21 -23.47
N ARG A 177 -7.34 9.13 -24.79
CA ARG A 177 -6.31 8.29 -25.43
C ARG A 177 -4.89 8.88 -25.31
N ARG A 178 -4.77 10.18 -25.01
CA ARG A 178 -3.50 10.86 -24.75
C ARG A 178 -3.61 11.73 -23.50
N GLY A 179 -2.50 11.89 -22.79
CA GLY A 179 -2.44 12.65 -21.55
C GLY A 179 -3.03 11.91 -20.34
N TYR A 180 -3.01 12.58 -19.19
CA TYR A 180 -3.44 12.00 -17.92
C TYR A 180 -4.94 11.73 -17.89
N TRP A 181 -5.31 10.55 -17.39
CA TRP A 181 -6.72 10.20 -17.11
C TRP A 181 -7.32 11.07 -16.01
N PHE A 182 -6.49 11.44 -15.05
CA PHE A 182 -6.87 12.26 -13.89
C PHE A 182 -6.02 13.53 -13.87
N PRO A 183 -6.34 14.54 -14.69
CA PRO A 183 -5.59 15.79 -14.72
C PRO A 183 -5.74 16.54 -13.39
N GLY A 184 -4.67 17.22 -12.98
CA GLY A 184 -4.63 17.97 -11.73
C GLY A 184 -3.38 18.84 -11.59
N VAL A 185 -3.27 19.52 -10.45
CA VAL A 185 -2.22 20.50 -10.17
C VAL A 185 -0.84 19.91 -9.88
N ASP A 186 -0.76 18.59 -9.62
CA ASP A 186 0.50 17.94 -9.27
C ASP A 186 1.16 17.38 -10.53
N ARG A 187 2.08 18.16 -11.14
CA ARG A 187 2.82 17.78 -12.35
C ARG A 187 1.90 17.34 -13.52
N GLY A 188 0.72 17.96 -13.61
CA GLY A 188 -0.30 17.69 -14.62
C GLY A 188 -1.31 16.61 -14.25
N HIS A 189 -1.17 15.95 -13.10
CA HIS A 189 -2.08 14.91 -12.62
C HIS A 189 -2.64 15.19 -11.21
N GLN A 190 -3.64 14.43 -10.79
CA GLN A 190 -4.20 14.54 -9.44
C GLN A 190 -3.21 14.06 -8.38
N ARG A 191 -3.29 14.61 -7.17
CA ARG A 191 -2.53 14.13 -6.02
C ARG A 191 -3.04 12.73 -5.61
N ARG A 192 -2.13 11.89 -5.11
CA ARG A 192 -2.47 10.56 -4.57
C ARG A 192 -3.56 10.63 -3.50
N GLU A 193 -3.50 11.65 -2.66
CA GLU A 193 -4.44 11.90 -1.57
C GLU A 193 -5.86 12.15 -2.11
N SER A 194 -5.98 12.90 -3.20
CA SER A 194 -7.26 13.15 -3.88
C SER A 194 -7.87 11.87 -4.45
N VAL A 195 -7.05 11.00 -5.05
CA VAL A 195 -7.48 9.67 -5.52
C VAL A 195 -7.95 8.81 -4.35
N CYS A 196 -7.20 8.78 -3.24
CA CYS A 196 -7.59 8.05 -2.04
C CYS A 196 -8.92 8.56 -1.48
N GLY A 197 -9.11 9.89 -1.41
CA GLY A 197 -10.34 10.53 -0.97
C GLY A 197 -11.53 10.19 -1.87
N THR A 198 -11.36 10.30 -3.19
CA THR A 198 -12.41 9.97 -4.17
C THR A 198 -12.84 8.50 -4.09
N ILE A 199 -11.89 7.57 -3.95
CA ILE A 199 -12.20 6.15 -3.73
C ILE A 199 -12.92 5.97 -2.40
N LYS A 200 -12.44 6.60 -1.32
CA LYS A 200 -13.06 6.52 0.02
C LYS A 200 -14.51 7.00 -0.01
N GLU A 201 -14.79 8.13 -0.65
CA GLU A 201 -16.15 8.67 -0.81
C GLU A 201 -17.05 7.73 -1.61
N ALA A 202 -16.52 7.08 -2.65
CA ALA A 202 -17.27 6.07 -3.39
C ALA A 202 -17.58 4.82 -2.53
N MET A 203 -16.62 4.38 -1.70
CA MET A 203 -16.83 3.28 -0.75
C MET A 203 -17.89 3.63 0.30
N VAL A 204 -17.85 4.84 0.86
CA VAL A 204 -18.87 5.31 1.81
C VAL A 204 -20.25 5.32 1.16
N ARG A 205 -20.39 5.84 -0.06
CA ARG A 205 -21.67 5.84 -0.80
C ARG A 205 -22.17 4.43 -1.12
N ALA A 206 -21.27 3.45 -1.23
CA ALA A 206 -21.62 2.04 -1.43
C ALA A 206 -21.95 1.28 -0.13
N GLY A 207 -21.80 1.93 1.04
CA GLY A 207 -21.89 1.25 2.33
C GLY A 207 -20.76 0.23 2.54
N VAL A 208 -19.56 0.52 2.03
CA VAL A 208 -18.36 -0.32 2.12
C VAL A 208 -17.31 0.39 2.97
N THR A 209 -16.83 -0.28 4.02
CA THR A 209 -15.70 0.16 4.83
C THR A 209 -14.38 -0.28 4.17
N GLY A 210 -13.36 0.58 4.25
CA GLY A 210 -12.03 0.29 3.73
C GLY A 210 -11.34 1.48 3.06
N SER A 211 -10.33 1.18 2.24
CA SER A 211 -9.51 2.14 1.50
C SER A 211 -9.11 1.60 0.13
N ALA A 212 -8.50 2.44 -0.71
CA ALA A 212 -7.96 2.01 -2.01
C ALA A 212 -6.98 0.83 -1.91
N HIS A 213 -6.22 0.73 -0.80
CA HIS A 213 -5.33 -0.40 -0.57
C HIS A 213 -6.10 -1.72 -0.40
N TRP A 214 -7.27 -1.68 0.24
CA TRP A 214 -8.10 -2.86 0.44
C TRP A 214 -8.77 -3.34 -0.85
N LEU A 215 -9.02 -2.44 -1.81
CA LEU A 215 -9.49 -2.84 -3.15
C LEU A 215 -8.40 -3.60 -3.92
N ARG A 216 -7.15 -3.15 -3.83
CA ARG A 216 -6.00 -3.87 -4.40
C ARG A 216 -5.75 -5.19 -3.67
N HIS A 217 -5.99 -5.24 -2.36
CA HIS A 217 -5.91 -6.49 -1.61
C HIS A 217 -6.97 -7.48 -2.12
N TRP A 218 -8.21 -7.03 -2.27
CA TRP A 218 -9.28 -7.85 -2.86
C TRP A 218 -8.89 -8.38 -4.24
N PHE A 219 -8.27 -7.57 -5.12
CA PHE A 219 -7.77 -8.04 -6.41
C PHE A 219 -6.84 -9.27 -6.26
N GLY A 220 -5.88 -9.21 -5.34
CA GLY A 220 -4.99 -10.35 -5.07
C GLY A 220 -5.72 -11.57 -4.53
N THR A 221 -6.56 -11.37 -3.50
CA THR A 221 -7.32 -12.45 -2.85
C THR A 221 -8.30 -13.11 -3.81
N ALA A 222 -9.06 -12.33 -4.59
CA ALA A 222 -10.05 -12.83 -5.52
C ALA A 222 -9.42 -13.61 -6.69
N LEU A 223 -8.22 -13.24 -7.14
CA LEU A 223 -7.48 -14.04 -8.12
C LEU A 223 -7.08 -15.41 -7.54
N LEU A 224 -6.58 -15.44 -6.30
CA LEU A 224 -6.25 -16.71 -5.63
C LEU A 224 -7.50 -17.59 -5.43
N GLU A 225 -8.61 -16.99 -5.02
CA GLU A 225 -9.91 -17.68 -4.88
C GLU A 225 -10.43 -18.20 -6.22
N ALA A 226 -10.16 -17.49 -7.31
CA ALA A 226 -10.48 -17.92 -8.67
C ALA A 226 -9.55 -19.05 -9.19
N GLY A 227 -8.60 -19.53 -8.37
CA GLY A 227 -7.68 -20.60 -8.74
C GLY A 227 -6.45 -20.15 -9.53
N VAL A 228 -6.19 -18.84 -9.59
CA VAL A 228 -5.00 -18.30 -10.26
C VAL A 228 -3.75 -18.64 -9.44
N ASP A 229 -2.74 -19.16 -10.12
CA ASP A 229 -1.46 -19.50 -9.50
C ASP A 229 -0.83 -18.30 -8.77
N VAL A 230 -0.29 -18.55 -7.58
CA VAL A 230 0.27 -17.51 -6.70
C VAL A 230 1.36 -16.68 -7.41
N ARG A 231 2.17 -17.28 -8.30
CA ARG A 231 3.20 -16.55 -9.06
C ARG A 231 2.60 -15.62 -10.10
N VAL A 232 1.51 -16.03 -10.74
CA VAL A 232 0.73 -15.17 -11.65
C VAL A 232 0.19 -13.97 -10.86
N VAL A 233 -0.40 -14.20 -9.69
CA VAL A 233 -0.94 -13.13 -8.81
C VAL A 233 0.16 -12.17 -8.36
N GLN A 234 1.31 -12.67 -7.89
CA GLN A 234 2.46 -11.84 -7.48
C GLN A 234 2.96 -10.96 -8.63
N THR A 235 3.02 -11.52 -9.85
CA THR A 235 3.45 -10.80 -11.05
C THR A 235 2.44 -9.71 -11.45
N LEU A 236 1.14 -10.02 -11.41
CA LEU A 236 0.06 -9.06 -11.66
C LEU A 236 0.04 -7.92 -10.61
N LEU A 237 0.33 -8.25 -9.35
CA LEU A 237 0.43 -7.25 -8.28
C LEU A 237 1.73 -6.43 -8.36
N ARG A 238 2.78 -6.89 -9.05
CA ARG A 238 4.08 -6.20 -9.12
C ARG A 238 4.67 -6.00 -7.72
N HIS A 239 4.83 -7.09 -6.98
CA HIS A 239 5.51 -7.09 -5.67
C HIS A 239 7.01 -6.87 -5.86
N GLN A 240 7.59 -5.93 -5.08
CA GLN A 240 9.00 -5.55 -5.22
C GLN A 240 9.96 -6.58 -4.64
N ASN A 241 9.51 -7.41 -3.70
CA ASN A 241 10.32 -8.45 -3.11
C ASN A 241 9.99 -9.81 -3.76
N LEU A 242 10.48 -9.97 -4.99
CA LEU A 242 10.72 -11.29 -5.59
C LEU A 242 12.16 -11.76 -5.28
N ALA A 243 12.88 -11.04 -4.41
CA ALA A 243 14.26 -11.30 -4.06
C ALA A 243 14.34 -12.38 -2.96
N THR A 244 14.05 -13.61 -3.36
CA THR A 244 14.86 -14.75 -2.94
C THR A 244 14.68 -15.83 -3.99
N THR A 245 15.81 -16.26 -4.54
CA THR A 245 16.03 -17.33 -5.52
C THR A 245 15.66 -17.04 -6.97
N GLU A 246 16.71 -16.75 -7.76
CA GLU A 246 16.84 -16.88 -9.22
C GLU A 246 16.67 -18.33 -9.72
N ILE A 247 15.75 -19.09 -9.12
CA ILE A 247 15.38 -20.42 -9.57
C ILE A 247 13.85 -20.43 -9.67
N TYR A 248 13.33 -20.87 -10.81
CA TYR A 248 11.93 -21.21 -11.09
C TYR A 248 11.05 -20.19 -11.87
N THR A 249 11.16 -20.30 -13.20
CA THR A 249 10.19 -20.00 -14.30
C THR A 249 9.50 -18.64 -14.37
N LYS A 250 9.85 -17.87 -15.43
CA LYS A 250 9.06 -16.73 -15.92
C LYS A 250 7.62 -17.16 -16.21
N VAL A 251 6.65 -16.53 -15.55
CA VAL A 251 5.22 -16.69 -15.88
C VAL A 251 4.98 -16.09 -17.27
N SER A 252 4.37 -16.85 -18.19
CA SER A 252 4.07 -16.38 -19.55
C SER A 252 2.95 -15.33 -19.56
N ASP A 253 2.99 -14.44 -20.54
CA ASP A 253 1.98 -13.39 -20.73
C ASP A 253 0.57 -13.97 -20.91
N ALA A 254 0.46 -15.11 -21.61
CA ALA A 254 -0.79 -15.85 -21.78
C ALA A 254 -1.39 -16.28 -20.43
N ARG A 255 -0.59 -16.86 -19.52
CA ARG A 255 -1.07 -17.24 -18.18
C ARG A 255 -1.51 -16.04 -17.35
N ARG A 256 -0.87 -14.88 -17.52
CA ARG A 256 -1.28 -13.64 -16.86
C ARG A 256 -2.60 -13.11 -17.40
N ALA A 257 -2.79 -13.16 -18.72
CA ALA A 257 -4.02 -12.74 -19.38
C ALA A 257 -5.19 -13.68 -19.08
N GLU A 258 -4.96 -15.00 -19.06
CA GLU A 258 -5.98 -15.96 -18.63
C GLU A 258 -6.36 -15.76 -17.17
N GLY A 259 -5.37 -15.59 -16.29
CA GLY A 259 -5.61 -15.39 -14.86
C GLY A 259 -6.41 -14.13 -14.55
N ILE A 260 -6.14 -13.01 -15.24
CA ILE A 260 -6.88 -11.77 -14.99
C ILE A 260 -8.36 -11.90 -15.39
N GLU A 261 -8.68 -12.60 -16.47
CA GLU A 261 -10.06 -12.78 -16.96
C GLU A 261 -10.89 -13.74 -16.08
N LEU A 262 -10.27 -14.50 -15.17
CA LEU A 262 -10.99 -15.27 -14.15
C LEU A 262 -11.59 -14.38 -13.04
N LEU A 263 -11.21 -13.10 -12.98
CA LEU A 263 -11.64 -12.17 -11.94
C LEU A 263 -13.07 -11.65 -12.19
N ASP A 264 -14.06 -12.43 -11.77
CA ASP A 264 -15.46 -12.05 -11.87
C ASP A 264 -16.13 -11.96 -10.49
N PRO A 265 -16.44 -10.75 -9.98
CA PRO A 265 -17.08 -10.59 -8.69
C PRO A 265 -18.52 -11.13 -8.64
N PHE A 266 -19.11 -11.54 -9.77
CA PHE A 266 -20.45 -12.13 -9.88
C PHE A 266 -20.44 -13.67 -10.04
N ARG A 267 -19.34 -14.27 -10.51
CA ARG A 267 -19.19 -15.74 -10.61
C ARG A 267 -18.57 -16.40 -9.39
N LEU A 268 -17.82 -15.65 -8.59
CA LEU A 268 -17.30 -16.15 -7.32
C LEU A 268 -18.49 -16.37 -6.38
N GLU A 269 -18.95 -17.62 -6.27
CA GLU A 269 -19.98 -18.10 -5.34
C GLU A 269 -19.78 -17.46 -3.95
N PRO A 270 -20.87 -17.16 -3.20
CA PRO A 270 -20.73 -16.79 -1.80
C PRO A 270 -20.03 -17.96 -1.11
N VAL A 271 -18.80 -17.71 -0.65
CA VAL A 271 -17.90 -18.68 -0.03
C VAL A 271 -18.68 -19.68 0.82
N ALA A 272 -18.83 -20.92 0.33
CA ALA A 272 -18.92 -22.07 1.22
C ALA A 272 -17.62 -22.03 2.03
N GLU A 273 -17.76 -21.92 3.35
CA GLU A 273 -16.71 -21.63 4.33
C GLU A 273 -15.29 -21.98 3.84
N LEU A 274 -14.47 -20.95 3.59
CA LEU A 274 -13.03 -21.11 3.37
C LEU A 274 -12.48 -22.06 4.43
N THR A 275 -11.90 -23.18 4.01
CA THR A 275 -11.29 -24.12 4.94
C THR A 275 -10.25 -23.36 5.79
N PRO A 276 -10.09 -23.71 7.08
CA PRO A 276 -9.12 -23.04 7.96
C PRO A 276 -7.69 -23.00 7.39
N ALA A 277 -7.32 -23.96 6.54
CA ALA A 277 -6.03 -24.01 5.85
C ALA A 277 -5.89 -22.94 4.76
N MET A 278 -6.91 -22.77 3.92
CA MET A 278 -6.92 -21.72 2.88
C MET A 278 -6.95 -20.31 3.50
N ARG A 279 -7.68 -20.15 4.61
CA ARG A 279 -7.73 -18.89 5.36
C ARG A 279 -6.35 -18.55 5.95
N ARG A 280 -5.63 -19.54 6.50
CA ARG A 280 -4.24 -19.37 6.94
C ARG A 280 -3.29 -19.03 5.80
N MET A 281 -3.41 -19.68 4.64
CA MET A 281 -2.55 -19.37 3.49
C MET A 281 -2.77 -17.95 2.95
N VAL A 282 -4.02 -17.47 2.93
CA VAL A 282 -4.33 -16.08 2.60
C VAL A 282 -3.77 -15.15 3.67
N ASP A 283 -3.99 -15.43 4.95
CA ASP A 283 -3.48 -14.61 6.06
C ASP A 283 -1.94 -14.57 6.08
N GLU A 284 -1.25 -15.69 5.81
CA GLU A 284 0.20 -15.83 5.71
C GLU A 284 0.76 -15.08 4.49
N ALA A 285 0.13 -15.22 3.31
CA ALA A 285 0.52 -14.46 2.12
C ALA A 285 0.28 -12.94 2.29
N CYS A 286 -0.71 -12.55 3.08
CA CYS A 286 -0.99 -11.17 3.45
C CYS A 286 -0.01 -10.64 4.52
N GLN A 287 0.44 -11.49 5.44
CA GLN A 287 1.46 -11.17 6.44
C GLN A 287 2.85 -11.04 5.82
N GLU A 288 3.23 -11.91 4.89
CA GLU A 288 4.49 -11.78 4.15
C GLU A 288 4.56 -10.47 3.37
N ALA A 289 3.43 -9.97 2.81
CA ALA A 289 3.38 -8.69 2.11
C ALA A 289 3.55 -7.47 3.04
N ASP A 290 3.14 -7.58 4.31
CA ASP A 290 3.31 -6.54 5.35
C ASP A 290 4.71 -6.61 5.99
N ASP A 291 5.27 -7.81 6.18
CA ASP A 291 6.62 -8.01 6.73
C ASP A 291 7.71 -7.65 5.71
N THR A 292 7.44 -7.84 4.41
CA THR A 292 8.29 -7.33 3.33
C THR A 292 8.41 -5.81 3.35
N TYR A 293 7.35 -5.09 3.74
CA TYR A 293 7.37 -3.63 3.88
C TYR A 293 8.17 -3.16 5.12
N GLN A 294 8.36 -4.04 6.12
CA GLN A 294 9.16 -3.76 7.32
C GLN A 294 10.61 -4.24 7.21
N ALA A 295 10.89 -5.27 6.41
CA ALA A 295 12.25 -5.76 6.17
C ALA A 295 13.10 -4.78 5.33
N ASP A 296 12.50 -4.09 4.36
CA ASP A 296 13.18 -3.05 3.55
C ASP A 296 13.33 -1.70 4.30
N ALA A 297 12.95 -1.65 5.58
CA ALA A 297 13.03 -0.47 6.44
C ALA A 297 13.93 -0.67 7.69
N ALA A 298 14.59 -1.82 7.79
CA ALA A 298 15.64 -2.16 8.76
C ALA A 298 17.03 -1.82 8.20
#